data_AF-A0A0V1KIW6-F1
#
_entry.id   AF-A0A0V1KIW6-F1
#
_cell.length_a   1.000
_cell.length_b   1.000
_cell.length_c   1.000
_cell.angle_alpha   90.00
_cell.angle_beta   90.00
_cell.angle_gamma   90.00
#
_symmetry.space_group_name_H-M   'P 1'
#
loop_
_entity.id
_entity.type
_entity.pdbx_description
1 polymer ?
#
loop_
_entity_poly.entity_id
_entity_poly.type
_entity_poly.pdbx_seq_one_letter_code
_entity_poly.pdbx_strand_id
1 'polypeptide(L)'
;MLTVVYCLTVWKDLLTYSRIFEVLHSKAEELGIELDPAKFFCNFETALIPTIQDNYPNTWVQGCSFHFCQTVHWQVSRLGL
;
A
#
# COMPACT_ATOMS: atom_id res chain seq x y z
N MET A 1 -2.45 15.68 -11.71
CA MET A 1 -1.90 14.53 -12.47
C MET A 1 -1.98 13.32 -11.55
N LEU A 2 -2.55 12.20 -12.00
CA LEU A 2 -2.55 10.96 -11.20
C LEU A 2 -1.21 10.26 -11.45
N THR A 3 -0.34 10.24 -10.46
CA THR A 3 0.92 9.50 -10.54
C THR A 3 0.63 8.03 -10.23
N VAL A 4 0.95 7.14 -11.16
CA VAL A 4 0.78 5.69 -10.99
C VAL A 4 2.16 5.06 -10.99
N VAL A 5 2.45 4.28 -9.94
CA VAL A 5 3.68 3.49 -9.83
C VAL A 5 3.28 2.03 -9.84
N TYR A 6 3.93 1.24 -10.70
CA TYR A 6 3.76 -0.20 -10.75
C TYR A 6 4.99 -0.89 -10.19
N CYS A 7 4.79 -1.74 -9.19
CA CYS A 7 5.85 -2.54 -8.56
C CYS A 7 5.51 -4.02 -8.74
N LEU A 8 6.41 -4.77 -9.37
CA LEU A 8 6.31 -6.23 -9.43
C LEU A 8 7.23 -6.81 -8.36
N THR A 9 6.65 -7.54 -7.40
CA THR A 9 7.41 -8.14 -6.29
C THR A 9 7.11 -9.64 -6.20
N VAL A 10 8.09 -10.38 -5.68
CA VAL A 10 7.93 -11.82 -5.42
C VAL A 10 7.18 -12.04 -4.10
N TRP A 11 7.43 -11.18 -3.11
CA TRP A 11 6.90 -11.29 -1.76
C TRP A 11 6.06 -10.07 -1.38
N LYS A 12 5.33 -10.21 -0.28
CA LYS A 12 4.50 -9.18 0.35
C LYS A 12 4.87 -9.04 1.82
N ASP A 13 6.17 -8.98 2.10
CA ASP A 13 6.71 -8.85 3.44
C ASP A 13 7.22 -7.43 3.71
N LEU A 14 7.59 -7.17 4.96
CA LEU A 14 8.01 -5.84 5.42
C LEU A 14 9.25 -5.35 4.67
N LEU A 15 10.23 -6.23 4.46
CA LEU A 15 11.46 -5.89 3.73
C LEU A 15 11.15 -5.46 2.29
N THR A 16 10.25 -6.18 1.62
CA THR A 16 9.82 -5.86 0.27
C THR A 16 9.15 -4.48 0.24
N TYR A 17 8.22 -4.20 1.16
CA TYR A 17 7.55 -2.90 1.20
C TYR A 17 8.50 -1.76 1.56
N SER A 18 9.40 -1.93 2.52
CA SER A 18 10.42 -0.93 2.85
C SER A 18 11.26 -0.59 1.62
N ARG A 19 11.67 -1.60 0.85
CA ARG A 19 12.42 -1.39 -0.39
C ARG A 19 11.62 -0.62 -1.45
N ILE A 20 10.32 -0.83 -1.55
CA ILE A 20 9.46 -0.06 -2.47
C ILE A 20 9.48 1.42 -2.09
N PHE A 21 9.31 1.75 -0.81
CA PHE A 21 9.34 3.15 -0.37
C PHE A 21 10.70 3.81 -0.54
N GLU A 22 11.81 3.10 -0.28
CA GLU A 22 13.16 3.59 -0.58
C GLU A 22 13.31 4.00 -2.04
N VAL A 23 12.88 3.13 -2.96
CA VAL A 23 12.94 3.42 -4.41
C VAL A 23 12.00 4.57 -4.77
N LEU A 24 10.81 4.62 -4.18
CA LEU A 24 9.83 5.67 -4.42
C LEU A 24 10.36 7.05 -3.99
N HIS A 25 10.95 7.15 -2.80
CA HIS A 25 11.56 8.38 -2.30
C HIS A 25 12.74 8.82 -3.16
N SER A 26 13.63 7.90 -3.54
CA SER A 26 14.74 8.20 -4.44
C SER A 26 14.26 8.75 -5.79
N LYS A 27 13.18 8.21 -6.35
CA LYS A 27 12.59 8.74 -7.60
C LYS A 27 11.86 10.06 -7.41
N ALA A 28 11.22 10.27 -6.27
CA ALA A 28 10.60 11.53 -5.96
C ALA A 28 11.65 12.65 -5.85
N GLU A 29 12.77 12.38 -5.17
CA GLU A 29 13.91 13.29 -5.05
C GLU A 29 14.52 13.63 -6.43
N GLU A 30 14.79 12.62 -7.27
CA GLU A 30 15.29 12.82 -8.64
C GLU A 30 14.39 13.75 -9.48
N LEU A 31 13.08 13.70 -9.23
CA LEU A 31 12.07 14.49 -9.94
C LEU A 31 11.72 15.82 -9.24
N GLY A 32 12.30 16.09 -8.07
CA GLY A 32 11.96 17.26 -7.25
C GLY A 32 10.51 17.25 -6.74
N ILE A 33 9.94 16.06 -6.51
CA ILE A 33 8.58 15.85 -6.02
C ILE A 33 8.64 15.55 -4.52
N GLU A 34 7.86 16.27 -3.73
CA GLU A 34 7.65 15.95 -2.32
C GLU A 34 6.45 14.99 -2.16
N LEU A 35 6.64 13.92 -1.40
CA LEU A 35 5.59 12.96 -1.06
C LEU A 35 5.16 13.20 0.40
N ASP A 36 4.02 13.86 0.60
CA ASP A 36 3.40 14.04 1.93
C ASP A 36 1.90 13.71 1.87
N PRO A 37 1.54 12.41 1.83
CA PRO A 37 0.15 12.02 1.73
C PRO A 37 -0.56 12.21 3.07
N ALA A 38 -1.61 13.04 3.12
CA ALA A 38 -2.46 13.14 4.33
C ALA A 38 -3.24 11.83 4.61
N LYS A 39 -3.53 11.05 3.56
CA LYS A 39 -4.25 9.77 3.65
C LYS A 39 -3.62 8.72 2.74
N PHE A 40 -3.60 7.48 3.21
CA PHE A 40 -3.17 6.33 2.43
C PHE A 40 -4.29 5.29 2.38
N PHE A 41 -4.69 4.87 1.18
CA PHE A 41 -5.63 3.78 0.99
C PHE A 41 -4.87 2.52 0.56
N CYS A 42 -4.93 1.47 1.38
CA CYS A 42 -4.20 0.23 1.11
C CYS A 42 -5.06 -1.01 1.31
N ASN A 43 -4.57 -2.16 0.86
CA ASN A 43 -5.15 -3.44 1.27
C ASN A 43 -4.83 -3.70 2.75
N PHE A 44 -5.60 -4.59 3.39
CA PHE A 44 -5.40 -5.01 4.79
C PHE A 44 -4.20 -5.96 4.92
N GLU A 45 -3.04 -5.56 4.43
CA GLU A 45 -1.81 -6.33 4.48
C GLU A 45 -0.99 -5.92 5.70
N THR A 46 -0.72 -6.89 6.58
CA THR A 46 -0.06 -6.66 7.88
C THR A 46 1.33 -6.05 7.74
N ALA A 47 2.06 -6.35 6.67
CA ALA A 47 3.38 -5.80 6.44
C ALA A 47 3.36 -4.38 5.85
N LEU A 48 2.30 -4.02 5.11
CA LEU A 48 2.24 -2.74 4.39
C LEU A 48 1.91 -1.57 5.33
N ILE A 49 0.95 -1.76 6.24
CA ILE A 49 0.52 -0.72 7.20
C ILE A 49 1.68 -0.16 8.03
N PRO A 50 2.51 -0.98 8.73
CA PRO A 50 3.62 -0.45 9.52
C PRO A 50 4.65 0.25 8.64
N THR A 51 4.92 -0.24 7.43
CA THR A 51 5.85 0.43 6.52
C THR A 51 5.34 1.80 6.06
N ILE A 52 4.03 1.95 5.82
CA ILE A 52 3.44 3.27 5.52
C ILE A 52 3.65 4.23 6.70
N GLN A 53 3.40 3.78 7.93
CA GLN A 53 3.54 4.60 9.13
C GLN A 53 5.00 4.97 9.43
N ASP A 54 5.95 4.07 9.15
CA ASP A 54 7.39 4.33 9.26
C ASP A 54 7.84 5.44 8.30
N ASN A 55 7.30 5.44 7.07
CA ASN A 55 7.64 6.43 6.05
C ASN A 55 6.88 7.74 6.20
N TYR A 56 5.63 7.68 6.67
CA TYR A 56 4.74 8.83 6.82
C TYR A 56 3.97 8.76 8.16
N PRO A 57 4.60 9.14 9.29
CA PRO A 57 4.03 8.95 10.62
C PRO A 57 2.70 9.68 10.87
N ASN A 58 2.46 10.78 10.16
CA ASN A 58 1.26 11.60 10.30
C ASN A 58 0.14 11.20 9.33
N THR A 59 0.38 10.23 8.44
CA THR A 59 -0.59 9.81 7.43
C THR A 59 -1.70 8.96 8.04
N TRP A 60 -2.94 9.29 7.71
CA TRP A 60 -4.07 8.45 8.06
C TRP A 60 -4.17 7.24 7.12
N VAL A 61 -4.00 6.03 7.65
CA VAL A 61 -4.10 4.79 6.88
C VAL A 61 -5.51 4.24 6.93
N GLN A 62 -6.11 4.00 5.76
CA GLN A 62 -7.42 3.40 5.61
C GLN A 62 -7.36 2.14 4.75
N GLY A 63 -7.92 1.04 5.26
CA GLY A 63 -8.04 -0.20 4.52
C GLY A 63 -9.11 -0.12 3.41
N CYS A 64 -8.87 -0.79 2.29
CA CYS A 64 -9.76 -0.82 1.15
C CYS A 64 -10.95 -1.76 1.39
N SER A 65 -12.11 -1.17 1.71
CA SER A 65 -13.36 -1.93 1.90
C SER A 65 -13.78 -2.68 0.64
N PHE A 66 -13.48 -2.17 -0.56
CA PHE A 66 -13.83 -2.84 -1.82
C PHE A 66 -13.12 -4.20 -1.95
N HIS A 67 -11.78 -4.23 -1.84
CA HIS A 67 -11.03 -5.49 -1.91
C HIS A 67 -11.35 -6.42 -0.74
N PHE A 68 -11.66 -5.87 0.43
CA PHE A 68 -12.12 -6.67 1.57
C PHE A 68 -13.46 -7.34 1.28
N CYS A 69 -14.47 -6.59 0.83
CA CYS A 69 -15.77 -7.12 0.45
C CYS A 69 -15.66 -8.15 -0.68
N GLN A 70 -14.81 -7.90 -1.68
CA GLN A 70 -14.55 -8.85 -2.77
C GLN A 70 -13.96 -10.17 -2.22
N THR A 71 -12.98 -10.07 -1.32
CA THR A 71 -12.37 -11.25 -0.68
C THR A 71 -13.40 -12.02 0.16
N VAL A 72 -14.20 -11.32 0.97
CA VAL A 72 -15.27 -11.93 1.76
C VAL A 72 -16.30 -12.62 0.87
N HIS A 73 -16.78 -11.94 -0.17
CA HIS A 73 -17.72 -12.51 -1.13
C HIS A 73 -17.17 -13.80 -1.74
N TRP A 74 -15.91 -13.80 -2.20
CA TRP A 74 -15.29 -15.02 -2.73
C TRP A 74 -15.19 -16.14 -1.71
N GLN A 75 -14.86 -15.84 -0.46
CA GLN A 75 -14.80 -16.85 0.60
C GLN A 75 -16.17 -17.45 0.87
N VAL A 76 -17.20 -16.60 0.99
CA VAL A 76 -18.59 -17.02 1.23
C VAL A 76 -19.12 -17.85 0.05
N SER A 77 -18.93 -17.39 -1.20
CA SER A 77 -19.33 -18.14 -2.39
C SER A 77 -18.62 -19.48 -2.50
N ARG A 78 -17.33 -19.57 -2.12
CA ARG A 78 -16.58 -20.85 -2.10
C ARG A 78 -17.16 -21.85 -1.10
N LEU A 79 -17.80 -21.36 -0.04
CA LEU A 79 -18.50 -22.19 0.95
C LEU A 79 -19.96 -22.52 0.54
N GLY A 80 -20.45 -21.96 -0.57
CA GLY A 80 -21.82 -22.18 -1.05
C GLY A 80 -22.89 -21.47 -0.21
N LEU A 81 -22.50 -20.42 0.53
CA LEU A 81 -23.38 -19.57 1.33
C LEU A 81 -23.86 -18.34 0.56
#